data_AF-A0A6I3L973-F1
#
_entry.id   AF-A0A6I3L973-F1
#
_cell.length_a   1.000
_cell.length_b   1.000
_cell.length_c   1.000
_cell.angle_alpha   90.00
_cell.angle_beta   90.00
_cell.angle_gamma   90.00
#
_symmetry.space_group_name_H-M   'P 1'
#
loop_
_entity.id
_entity.type
_entity.pdbx_description
1 polymer ?
#
loop_
_entity_poly.entity_id
_entity_poly.type
_entity_poly.pdbx_seq_one_letter_code
_entity_poly.pdbx_strand_id
1 'polypeptide(L)'
;MNDNEIDALKDRPLTRDDDLVRLVASLLDTATVARVWLLLLDARMRSTGVLIPLDDRAADPSDVAAMPSSGAITAAELTGQVIARVVRQTPASYAVVAWERPGPARLTLADRSWIRQMTRAFADDPEALRAQLVVSDEGVALVVDSEGSARAA
;
A
#
# COMPACT_ATOMS: atom_id res chain seq x y z
N MET A 1 2.53 18.06 -12.26
CA MET A 1 1.41 18.14 -11.30
C MET A 1 0.20 18.73 -12.02
N ASN A 2 -0.84 17.93 -12.27
CA ASN A 2 -2.12 18.40 -12.86
C ASN A 2 -3.13 18.60 -11.74
N ASP A 3 -3.17 19.79 -11.13
CA ASP A 3 -4.06 20.09 -9.98
C ASP A 3 -5.54 19.80 -10.29
N ASN A 4 -5.95 20.02 -11.54
CA ASN A 4 -7.33 19.76 -12.00
C ASN A 4 -7.73 18.27 -11.96
N GLU A 5 -6.78 17.35 -12.13
CA GLU A 5 -7.05 15.90 -12.07
C GLU A 5 -7.18 15.42 -10.63
N ILE A 6 -6.34 15.95 -9.73
CA ILE A 6 -6.40 15.68 -8.30
C ILE A 6 -7.75 16.12 -7.74
N ASP A 7 -8.20 17.33 -8.08
CA ASP A 7 -9.48 17.87 -7.62
C ASP A 7 -10.66 17.04 -8.14
N ALA A 8 -10.63 16.63 -9.42
CA ALA A 8 -11.67 15.78 -9.99
C ALA A 8 -11.77 14.39 -9.33
N LEU A 9 -10.66 13.86 -8.81
CA LEU A 9 -10.61 12.54 -8.16
C LEU A 9 -10.90 12.60 -6.65
N LYS A 10 -10.55 13.69 -5.96
CA LYS A 10 -10.73 13.80 -4.50
C LYS A 10 -12.19 13.82 -4.06
N ASP A 11 -13.07 14.48 -4.81
CA ASP A 11 -14.46 14.72 -4.38
C ASP A 11 -15.43 13.57 -4.72
N ARG A 12 -14.97 12.55 -5.44
CA ARG A 12 -15.79 11.43 -5.88
C ARG A 12 -15.40 10.11 -5.20
N PRO A 13 -16.34 9.16 -5.08
CA PRO A 13 -16.00 7.78 -4.70
C PRO A 13 -14.99 7.16 -5.68
N LEU A 14 -13.87 6.66 -5.15
CA LEU A 14 -12.80 5.99 -5.89
C LEU A 14 -13.05 4.48 -5.91
N THR A 15 -14.11 4.08 -6.60
CA THR A 15 -14.54 2.67 -6.65
C THR A 15 -13.74 1.84 -7.64
N ARG A 16 -13.03 2.48 -8.59
CA ARG A 16 -12.24 1.81 -9.63
C ARG A 16 -10.74 1.89 -9.34
N ASP A 17 -10.02 0.80 -9.60
CA ASP A 17 -8.57 0.73 -9.40
C ASP A 17 -7.82 1.74 -10.29
N ASP A 18 -8.29 1.97 -11.53
CA ASP A 18 -7.72 2.97 -12.44
C ASP A 18 -7.73 4.39 -11.82
N ASP A 19 -8.75 4.72 -11.04
CA ASP A 19 -8.87 6.03 -10.40
C ASP A 19 -7.89 6.16 -9.23
N LEU A 20 -7.66 5.07 -8.49
CA LEU A 20 -6.65 5.01 -7.44
C LEU A 20 -5.25 5.16 -8.03
N VAL A 21 -4.95 4.46 -9.12
CA VAL A 21 -3.68 4.56 -9.83
C VAL A 21 -3.44 6.00 -10.31
N ARG A 22 -4.43 6.62 -10.95
CA ARG A 22 -4.32 8.02 -11.43
C ARG A 22 -4.14 9.02 -10.29
N LEU A 23 -4.88 8.85 -9.19
CA LEU A 23 -4.76 9.74 -8.03
C LEU A 23 -3.36 9.62 -7.43
N VAL A 24 -2.88 8.40 -7.20
CA VAL A 24 -1.55 8.18 -6.62
C VAL A 24 -0.45 8.64 -7.56
N ALA A 25 -0.54 8.41 -8.87
CA ALA A 25 0.41 8.93 -9.86
C ALA A 25 0.41 10.47 -9.91
N SER A 26 -0.75 11.10 -9.68
CA SER A 26 -0.84 12.56 -9.64
C SER A 26 -0.25 13.15 -8.36
N LEU A 27 -0.30 12.41 -7.24
CA LEU A 27 0.25 12.81 -5.95
C LEU A 27 1.75 12.50 -5.81
N LEU A 28 2.21 11.43 -6.43
CA LEU A 28 3.59 10.92 -6.38
C LEU A 28 4.17 10.94 -7.80
N ASP A 29 5.00 11.94 -8.10
CA ASP A 29 5.51 12.22 -9.44
C ASP A 29 6.42 11.10 -9.98
N THR A 30 7.52 10.80 -9.29
CA THR A 30 8.47 9.75 -9.66
C THR A 30 8.98 9.06 -8.40
N ALA A 31 9.29 7.76 -8.50
CA ALA A 31 9.91 7.04 -7.40
C ALA A 31 11.32 7.56 -7.13
N THR A 32 11.48 8.26 -6.02
CA THR A 32 12.75 8.86 -5.57
C THR A 32 13.37 8.08 -4.43
N VAL A 33 12.55 7.45 -3.59
CA VAL A 33 13.00 6.75 -2.39
C VAL A 33 12.19 5.48 -2.13
N ALA A 34 12.83 4.46 -1.54
CA ALA A 34 12.12 3.28 -1.06
C ALA A 34 11.27 3.65 0.16
N ARG A 35 9.96 3.81 -0.01
CA ARG A 35 9.03 4.31 1.02
C ARG A 35 7.65 3.69 0.88
N VAL A 36 6.89 3.68 1.97
CA VAL A 36 5.48 3.31 1.96
C VAL A 36 4.63 4.57 2.12
N TRP A 37 3.58 4.68 1.33
CA TRP A 37 2.59 5.74 1.43
C TRP A 37 1.23 5.18 1.78
N LEU A 38 0.52 5.85 2.67
CA LEU A 38 -0.87 5.55 3.00
C LEU A 38 -1.77 6.65 2.46
N LEU A 39 -2.69 6.26 1.58
CA LEU A 39 -3.85 7.06 1.21
C LEU A 39 -5.07 6.52 1.96
N LEU A 40 -5.72 7.39 2.72
CA LEU A 40 -6.90 7.03 3.51
C LEU A 40 -8.18 7.45 2.79
N LEU A 41 -9.18 6.55 2.80
CA LEU A 41 -10.49 6.76 2.23
C LEU A 41 -11.59 6.73 3.31
N ASP A 42 -12.60 7.57 3.14
CA ASP A 42 -13.78 7.57 4.01
C ASP A 42 -14.75 6.40 3.71
N ALA A 43 -15.82 6.28 4.48
CA ALA A 43 -16.85 5.25 4.30
C ALA A 43 -17.55 5.25 2.93
N ARG A 44 -17.44 6.35 2.17
CA ARG A 44 -17.98 6.50 0.82
C ARG A 44 -16.90 6.32 -0.25
N MET A 45 -15.73 5.77 0.12
CA MET A 45 -14.55 5.59 -0.73
C MET A 45 -14.02 6.90 -1.32
N ARG A 46 -14.25 8.04 -0.68
CA ARG A 46 -13.64 9.32 -1.09
C ARG A 46 -12.27 9.47 -0.48
N SER A 47 -11.34 10.05 -1.23
CA SER A 47 -10.05 10.42 -0.69
C SER A 47 -10.21 11.43 0.45
N THR A 48 -9.52 11.19 1.55
CA THR A 48 -9.36 12.22 2.60
C THR A 48 -8.44 13.36 2.17
N GLY A 49 -7.79 13.25 1.01
CA GLY A 49 -6.77 14.16 0.53
C GLY A 49 -5.43 14.03 1.25
N VAL A 50 -5.35 13.19 2.28
CA VAL A 50 -4.15 12.96 3.08
C VAL A 50 -3.37 11.78 2.50
N LEU A 51 -2.10 12.03 2.17
CA LEU A 51 -1.12 11.01 1.85
C LEU A 51 -0.05 11.02 2.94
N ILE A 52 0.06 9.92 3.68
CA ILE A 52 0.95 9.83 4.85
C ILE A 52 2.20 9.04 4.45
N PRO A 53 3.41 9.64 4.50
CA PRO A 53 4.63 8.88 4.36
C PRO A 53 4.88 8.05 5.62
N LEU A 54 5.31 6.81 5.43
CA LEU A 54 5.92 6.01 6.49
C LEU A 54 7.41 5.93 6.22
N ASP A 55 8.11 6.85 6.87
CA ASP A 55 9.55 6.89 6.93
C ASP A 55 10.04 5.75 7.82
N ASP A 56 11.19 5.15 7.48
CA ASP A 56 11.84 4.04 8.20
C ASP A 56 11.35 2.61 7.85
N ARG A 57 11.06 2.34 6.58
CA ARG A 57 10.99 0.96 6.11
C ARG A 57 12.38 0.31 6.22
N ALA A 58 12.47 -0.84 6.89
CA ALA A 58 13.70 -1.62 6.96
C ALA A 58 14.23 -1.99 5.56
N ALA A 59 15.54 -2.21 5.45
CA ALA A 59 16.17 -2.59 4.19
C ALA A 59 15.75 -3.98 3.73
N ASP A 60 15.73 -4.98 4.63
CA ASP A 60 15.27 -6.33 4.35
C ASP A 60 13.92 -6.60 5.05
N PRO A 61 12.87 -7.06 4.32
CA PRO A 61 11.61 -7.48 4.94
C PRO A 61 11.74 -8.60 5.97
N SER A 62 12.82 -9.39 5.90
CA SER A 62 13.08 -10.57 6.71
C SER A 62 13.88 -10.27 7.98
N ASP A 63 14.38 -9.03 8.12
CA ASP A 63 15.08 -8.59 9.33
C ASP A 63 14.18 -8.80 10.55
N VAL A 64 14.77 -9.29 11.64
CA VAL A 64 14.05 -9.44 12.91
C VAL A 64 13.84 -8.06 13.52
N ALA A 65 12.59 -7.60 13.55
CA ALA A 65 12.23 -6.29 14.07
C ALA A 65 11.83 -6.34 15.55
N ALA A 66 11.27 -7.46 16.00
CA ALA A 66 10.90 -7.68 17.40
C ALA A 66 10.99 -9.16 17.79
N MET A 67 11.17 -9.42 19.08
CA MET A 67 11.25 -10.76 19.66
C MET A 67 10.28 -10.90 20.86
N PRO A 68 8.95 -10.87 20.65
CA PRO A 68 8.00 -11.20 21.70
C PRO A 68 8.12 -12.67 22.14
N SER A 69 7.46 -13.01 23.25
CA SER A 69 7.42 -14.39 23.77
C SER A 69 6.82 -15.41 22.79
N SER A 70 6.05 -14.95 21.81
CA SER A 70 5.43 -15.79 20.77
C SER A 70 6.36 -16.13 19.60
N GLY A 71 7.59 -15.58 19.57
CA GLY A 71 8.57 -15.81 18.51
C GLY A 71 9.03 -14.53 17.82
N ALA A 72 10.03 -14.64 16.94
CA ALA A 72 10.55 -13.54 16.15
C ALA A 72 9.48 -12.98 15.21
N ILE A 73 9.39 -11.66 15.09
CA ILE A 73 8.56 -10.96 14.12
C ILE A 73 9.48 -10.24 13.13
N THR A 74 9.22 -10.46 11.84
CA THR A 74 9.97 -9.82 10.76
C THR A 74 9.58 -8.36 10.58
N ALA A 75 10.43 -7.56 9.94
CA ALA A 75 10.15 -6.16 9.64
C ALA A 75 8.86 -6.01 8.80
N ALA A 76 8.65 -6.89 7.81
CA ALA A 76 7.43 -6.89 6.99
C ALA A 76 6.15 -7.15 7.80
N GLU A 77 6.20 -8.08 8.75
CA GLU A 77 5.07 -8.35 9.64
C GLU A 77 4.78 -7.17 10.56
N LEU A 78 5.82 -6.60 11.18
CA LEU A 78 5.65 -5.45 12.07
C LEU A 78 5.08 -4.24 11.31
N THR A 79 5.59 -3.92 10.12
CA THR A 79 5.06 -2.84 9.28
C THR A 79 3.60 -3.06 8.93
N GLY A 80 3.22 -4.27 8.51
CA GLY A 80 1.81 -4.61 8.25
C GLY A 80 0.92 -4.36 9.48
N GLN A 81 1.34 -4.87 10.65
CA GLN A 81 0.60 -4.71 11.90
C GLN A 81 0.43 -3.24 12.32
N VAL A 82 1.50 -2.44 12.19
CA VAL A 82 1.47 -1.00 12.50
C VAL A 82 0.49 -0.27 11.57
N ILE A 83 0.55 -0.53 10.27
CA ILE A 83 -0.35 0.11 9.29
C ILE A 83 -1.81 -0.27 9.57
N ALA A 84 -2.10 -1.56 9.70
CA ALA A 84 -3.46 -2.03 9.97
C ALA A 84 -4.00 -1.44 11.28
N ARG A 85 -3.15 -1.28 12.30
CA ARG A 85 -3.51 -0.61 13.56
C ARG A 85 -3.81 0.87 13.35
N VAL A 86 -2.98 1.59 12.60
CA VAL A 86 -3.20 3.02 12.29
C VAL A 86 -4.54 3.19 11.60
N VAL A 87 -4.84 2.40 10.57
CA VAL A 87 -6.12 2.47 9.83
C VAL A 87 -7.30 2.29 10.79
N ARG A 88 -7.28 1.26 11.64
CA ARG A 88 -8.34 1.00 12.66
C ARG A 88 -8.50 2.12 13.69
N GLN A 89 -7.47 2.94 13.91
CA GLN A 89 -7.50 4.04 14.87
C GLN A 89 -7.91 5.37 14.25
N THR A 90 -8.04 5.43 12.93
CA THR A 90 -8.50 6.61 12.20
C THR A 90 -9.99 6.50 11.86
N PRO A 91 -10.69 7.61 11.57
CA PRO A 91 -12.05 7.57 11.00
C PRO A 91 -12.11 7.05 9.56
N ALA A 92 -10.96 6.72 8.95
CA ALA A 92 -10.91 6.16 7.61
C ALA A 92 -11.52 4.75 7.62
N SER A 93 -12.28 4.43 6.57
CA SER A 93 -12.87 3.11 6.41
C SER A 93 -12.02 2.21 5.53
N TYR A 94 -11.18 2.81 4.68
CA TYR A 94 -10.31 2.04 3.79
C TYR A 94 -8.93 2.69 3.66
N ALA A 95 -7.95 1.88 3.36
CA ALA A 95 -6.58 2.30 3.07
C ALA A 95 -6.13 1.79 1.71
N VAL A 96 -5.40 2.63 1.00
CA VAL A 96 -4.61 2.27 -0.16
C VAL A 96 -3.15 2.42 0.21
N VAL A 97 -2.39 1.34 0.04
CA VAL A 97 -0.96 1.29 0.35
C VAL A 97 -0.19 1.41 -0.95
N ALA A 98 0.65 2.43 -1.09
CA ALA A 98 1.53 2.58 -2.25
C ALA A 98 2.99 2.34 -1.84
N TRP A 99 3.61 1.36 -2.49
CA TRP A 99 5.00 0.97 -2.30
C TRP A 99 5.88 1.74 -3.28
N GLU A 100 6.45 2.84 -2.83
CA GLU A 100 7.46 3.57 -3.61
C GLU A 100 8.77 2.81 -3.58
N ARG A 101 9.31 2.56 -4.77
CA ARG A 101 10.61 1.93 -4.92
C ARG A 101 11.27 2.34 -6.25
N PRO A 102 12.42 3.01 -6.21
CA PRO A 102 13.15 3.36 -7.42
C PRO A 102 13.45 2.13 -8.30
N GLY A 103 13.54 2.36 -9.60
CA GLY A 103 13.82 1.35 -10.62
C GLY A 103 12.56 0.82 -11.34
N PRO A 104 12.69 -0.32 -12.06
CA PRO A 104 11.67 -0.79 -13.00
C PRO A 104 10.43 -1.33 -12.28
N ALA A 105 9.27 -1.36 -12.93
CA ALA A 105 7.99 -1.79 -12.34
C ALA A 105 7.97 -3.25 -11.84
N ARG A 106 8.89 -4.09 -12.31
CA ARG A 106 8.98 -5.51 -11.94
C ARG A 106 9.29 -5.69 -10.45
N LEU A 107 8.39 -6.37 -9.73
CA LEU A 107 8.55 -6.68 -8.31
C LEU A 107 9.65 -7.71 -8.03
N THR A 108 10.50 -7.40 -7.06
CA THR A 108 11.50 -8.30 -6.49
C THR A 108 10.88 -9.28 -5.47
N LEU A 109 11.65 -10.25 -4.99
CA LEU A 109 11.20 -11.14 -3.90
C LEU A 109 10.98 -10.36 -2.59
N ALA A 110 11.80 -9.36 -2.33
CA ALA A 110 11.65 -8.49 -1.16
C ALA A 110 10.35 -7.69 -1.24
N ASP A 111 10.04 -7.07 -2.38
CA ASP A 111 8.78 -6.33 -2.60
C ASP A 111 7.57 -7.23 -2.34
N ARG A 112 7.60 -8.45 -2.89
CA ARG A 112 6.52 -9.42 -2.68
C ARG A 112 6.37 -9.83 -1.22
N SER A 113 7.45 -9.84 -0.44
CA SER A 113 7.38 -10.14 1.00
C SER A 113 6.63 -9.04 1.74
N TRP A 114 6.98 -7.77 1.50
CA TRP A 114 6.27 -6.61 2.05
C TRP A 114 4.77 -6.65 1.69
N ILE A 115 4.46 -6.82 0.41
CA ILE A 115 3.09 -6.87 -0.10
C ILE A 115 2.27 -7.99 0.56
N ARG A 116 2.82 -9.21 0.65
CA ARG A 116 2.10 -10.34 1.24
C ARG A 116 1.84 -10.16 2.72
N GLN A 117 2.84 -9.67 3.47
CA GLN A 117 2.66 -9.45 4.91
C GLN A 117 1.68 -8.30 5.18
N MET A 118 1.60 -7.31 4.29
CA MET A 118 0.55 -6.29 4.33
C MET A 118 -0.85 -6.91 4.16
N THR A 119 -1.05 -7.74 3.14
CA THR A 119 -2.34 -8.45 2.96
C THR A 119 -2.71 -9.25 4.20
N ARG A 120 -1.75 -9.97 4.79
CA ARG A 120 -1.97 -10.76 6.02
C ARG A 120 -2.31 -9.90 7.23
N ALA A 121 -1.74 -8.70 7.35
CA ALA A 121 -2.03 -7.81 8.47
C ALA A 121 -3.46 -7.27 8.48
N PHE A 122 -4.12 -7.30 7.32
CA PHE A 122 -5.54 -6.97 7.16
C PHE A 122 -6.43 -8.22 7.12
N ALA A 123 -5.95 -9.41 7.47
CA ALA A 123 -6.75 -10.64 7.38
C ALA A 123 -8.04 -10.62 8.22
N ASP A 124 -8.04 -9.91 9.35
CA ASP A 124 -9.23 -9.75 10.21
C ASP A 124 -10.28 -8.79 9.62
N ASP A 125 -9.86 -7.88 8.73
CA ASP A 125 -10.72 -6.94 8.00
C ASP A 125 -10.14 -6.67 6.60
N PRO A 126 -10.31 -7.62 5.66
CA PRO A 126 -9.67 -7.52 4.34
C PRO A 126 -10.20 -6.35 3.50
N GLU A 127 -11.44 -5.92 3.74
CA GLU A 127 -12.07 -4.83 3.01
C GLU A 127 -11.40 -3.48 3.33
N ALA A 128 -10.88 -3.31 4.55
CA ALA A 128 -10.15 -2.11 4.94
C ALA A 128 -8.85 -1.89 4.14
N LEU A 129 -8.29 -2.92 3.49
CA LEU A 129 -7.20 -2.77 2.52
C LEU A 129 -7.79 -2.69 1.10
N ARG A 130 -8.14 -1.48 0.66
CA ARG A 130 -8.78 -1.26 -0.64
C ARG A 130 -7.89 -1.66 -1.81
N ALA A 131 -6.60 -1.35 -1.75
CA ALA A 131 -5.65 -1.69 -2.81
C ALA A 131 -4.20 -1.60 -2.31
N GLN A 132 -3.32 -2.35 -2.96
CA GLN A 132 -1.89 -2.14 -2.91
C GLN A 132 -1.39 -1.70 -4.29
N LEU A 133 -0.57 -0.65 -4.34
CA LEU A 133 0.01 -0.08 -5.55
C LEU A 133 1.53 -0.11 -5.47
N VAL A 134 2.21 -0.13 -6.60
CA VAL A 134 3.66 0.07 -6.71
C VAL A 134 3.91 1.37 -7.45
N VAL A 135 4.80 2.20 -6.91
CA VAL A 135 5.30 3.41 -7.56
C VAL A 135 6.74 3.15 -7.97
N SER A 136 7.01 3.28 -9.26
CA SER A 136 8.29 2.96 -9.91
C SER A 136 8.67 4.05 -10.91
N ASP A 137 9.82 3.91 -11.56
CA ASP A 137 10.28 4.84 -12.60
C ASP A 137 9.38 4.77 -13.86
N GLU A 138 8.61 3.69 -14.01
CA GLU A 138 7.64 3.50 -15.10
C GLU A 138 6.23 4.01 -14.76
N GLY A 139 6.06 4.56 -13.54
CA GLY A 139 4.79 5.06 -13.03
C GLY A 139 4.17 4.16 -11.95
N VAL A 140 2.85 4.29 -11.79
CA VAL A 140 2.07 3.62 -10.75
C VAL A 140 1.28 2.44 -11.33
N ALA A 141 1.34 1.29 -10.66
CA ALA A 141 0.61 0.09 -11.07
C ALA A 141 -0.08 -0.58 -9.88
N LEU A 142 -1.24 -1.19 -10.14
CA LEU A 142 -1.92 -2.05 -9.18
C LEU A 142 -1.10 -3.32 -8.92
N VAL A 143 -0.95 -3.69 -7.66
CA VAL A 143 -0.46 -5.01 -7.28
C VAL A 143 -1.59 -6.00 -7.49
N VAL A 144 -1.51 -6.75 -8.58
CA VAL A 144 -2.35 -7.93 -8.79
C VAL A 144 -1.73 -9.10 -8.05
N ASP A 145 -2.47 -9.68 -7.11
CA ASP A 145 -2.04 -10.93 -6.50
C ASP A 145 -2.09 -12.03 -7.56
N SER A 146 -0.93 -12.53 -7.94
CA SER A 146 -0.80 -13.67 -8.84
C SER A 146 -0.81 -14.97 -8.01
N GLU A 147 -1.78 -15.15 -7.12
CA GLU A 147 -2.07 -16.44 -6.50
C GLU A 147 -3.39 -16.98 -7.09
N GLY A 148 -3.28 -17.58 -8.28
CA GLY A 148 -4.43 -18.08 -9.02
C GLY A 148 -4.10 -18.89 -10.28
N SER A 149 -3.06 -19.73 -10.27
CA SER A 149 -2.90 -20.80 -11.29
C SER A 149 -2.09 -21.98 -10.77
N ALA A 150 -2.49 -22.52 -9.61
CA ALA A 150 -2.02 -23.82 -9.15
C ALA A 150 -3.13 -24.56 -8.39
N ARG A 151 -4.28 -24.76 -9.03
CA ARG A 151 -5.23 -25.80 -8.63
C ARG A 151 -6.11 -26.26 -9.80
N ALA A 152 -5.56 -27.17 -10.61
CA ALA A 152 -6.29 -28.23 -11.33
C ALA A 152 -5.28 -29.05 -12.16
N ALA A 153 -4.70 -30.07 -11.54
CA ALA A 153 -4.23 -31.30 -12.19
C ALA A 153 -4.41 -32.43 -11.18
#